data_AF-W9T534-F1
#
_entry.id   AF-W9T534-F1
#
_cell.length_a   1.000
_cell.length_b   1.000
_cell.length_c   1.000
_cell.angle_alpha   90.00
_cell.angle_beta   90.00
_cell.angle_gamma   90.00
#
_symmetry.space_group_name_H-M   'P 1'
#
loop_
_entity.id
_entity.type
_entity.pdbx_description
1 polymer ?
#
loop_
_entity_poly.entity_id
_entity_poly.type
_entity_poly.pdbx_seq_one_letter_code
_entity_poly.pdbx_strand_id
1 'polypeptide(L)'
;MAAPLREAAARLEFDSLKGFLKGFIDLTFEHDGRWYIADYKSNWLGPDAGYYDGERLLQALAAEHYYLQYLIYLVALRRFLRQRLADFRDEQLGGAFYLFLRGMPEAGVYFARPAEALLDALDRLFEEGQ
;
A
#
# COMPACT_ATOMS: atom_id res chain seq x y z
N MET A 1 6.48 -2.07 -10.56
CA MET A 1 6.89 -1.17 -9.45
C MET A 1 7.94 -0.20 -9.96
N ALA A 2 7.90 1.05 -9.47
CA ALA A 2 8.91 2.08 -9.75
C ALA A 2 10.31 1.64 -9.26
N ALA A 3 11.36 2.18 -9.86
CA ALA A 3 12.75 1.80 -9.56
C ALA A 3 13.12 1.94 -8.06
N PRO A 4 12.84 3.06 -7.37
CA PRO A 4 13.19 3.21 -5.95
C PRO A 4 12.57 2.13 -5.06
N LEU A 5 11.31 1.76 -5.31
CA LEU A 5 10.61 0.72 -4.55
C LEU A 5 11.22 -0.66 -4.80
N ARG A 6 11.66 -0.95 -6.03
CA ARG A 6 12.30 -2.23 -6.39
C ARG A 6 13.68 -2.35 -5.76
N GLU A 7 14.45 -1.27 -5.76
CA GLU A 7 15.77 -1.20 -5.13
C GLU A 7 15.69 -1.29 -3.60
N ALA A 8 14.68 -0.67 -2.99
CA ALA A 8 14.40 -0.85 -1.57
C ALA A 8 14.02 -2.31 -1.26
N ALA A 9 13.18 -2.94 -2.09
CA ALA A 9 12.79 -4.34 -1.91
C ALA A 9 13.97 -5.31 -2.03
N ALA A 10 14.91 -5.05 -2.95
CA ALA A 10 16.11 -5.89 -3.14
C ALA A 10 17.10 -5.81 -1.96
N ARG A 11 17.00 -4.79 -1.11
CA ARG A 11 17.85 -4.60 0.09
C ARG A 11 17.21 -5.12 1.37
N LEU A 12 16.03 -5.71 1.30
CA LEU A 12 15.38 -6.29 2.46
C LEU A 12 16.16 -7.51 2.95
N GLU A 13 16.57 -7.45 4.20
CA GLU A 13 17.11 -8.58 4.95
C GLU A 13 16.00 -9.12 5.85
N PHE A 14 15.81 -10.43 5.82
CA PHE A 14 14.73 -11.08 6.58
C PHE A 14 15.32 -12.03 7.60
N ASP A 15 15.00 -11.78 8.87
CA ASP A 15 15.02 -12.83 9.87
C ASP A 15 13.80 -13.74 9.69
N SER A 16 13.98 -15.03 9.96
CA SER A 16 12.85 -15.95 9.98
C SER A 16 11.86 -15.55 11.09
N LEU A 17 10.71 -15.02 10.71
CA LEU A 17 9.65 -14.63 11.62
C LEU A 17 8.49 -15.63 11.53
N LYS A 18 8.16 -16.31 12.63
CA LYS A 18 6.93 -17.12 12.74
C LYS A 18 5.96 -16.42 13.68
N GLY A 19 4.76 -16.09 13.20
CA GLY A 19 3.75 -15.43 14.00
C GLY A 19 2.66 -14.73 13.20
N PHE A 20 1.84 -13.93 13.88
CA PHE A 20 0.78 -13.15 13.26
C PHE A 20 1.26 -11.73 12.94
N LEU A 21 0.94 -11.26 11.73
CA LEU A 21 1.10 -9.86 11.37
C LEU A 21 -0.12 -9.06 11.86
N LYS A 22 0.12 -8.01 12.64
CA LYS A 22 -0.92 -7.06 13.06
C LYS A 22 -0.66 -5.71 12.42
N GLY A 23 -1.73 -5.07 11.94
CA GLY A 23 -1.71 -3.73 11.39
C GLY A 23 -3.12 -3.13 11.40
N PHE A 24 -3.19 -1.82 11.25
CA PHE A 24 -4.44 -1.08 11.17
C PHE A 24 -4.45 -0.28 9.86
N ILE A 25 -5.56 -0.33 9.15
CA ILE A 25 -5.79 0.50 7.96
C ILE A 25 -6.54 1.73 8.45
N ASP A 26 -6.00 2.93 8.21
CA ASP A 26 -6.61 4.19 8.68
C ASP A 26 -8.01 4.38 8.09
N LEU A 27 -8.14 4.23 6.77
CA LEU A 27 -9.40 4.38 6.07
C LEU A 27 -9.54 3.31 4.98
N THR A 28 -10.69 2.64 4.97
CA THR A 28 -11.17 1.86 3.84
C THR A 28 -12.45 2.52 3.34
N PHE A 29 -12.57 2.72 2.03
CA PHE A 29 -13.75 3.35 1.46
C PHE A 29 -14.11 2.73 0.11
N GLU A 30 -15.37 2.93 -0.28
CA GLU A 30 -15.89 2.54 -1.58
C GLU A 30 -16.17 3.79 -2.41
N HIS A 31 -15.79 3.75 -3.69
CA HIS A 31 -16.13 4.79 -4.66
C HIS A 31 -16.33 4.16 -6.05
N ASP A 32 -17.49 4.41 -6.66
CA ASP A 32 -17.89 3.94 -7.99
C ASP A 32 -17.73 2.42 -8.21
N GLY A 33 -18.17 1.64 -7.23
CA GLY A 33 -18.15 0.18 -7.20
C GLY A 33 -16.80 -0.43 -6.84
N ARG A 34 -15.81 0.38 -6.41
CA ARG A 34 -14.44 -0.05 -6.12
C ARG A 34 -14.02 0.30 -4.71
N TRP A 35 -13.26 -0.60 -4.09
CA TRP A 35 -12.79 -0.50 -2.71
C TRP A 35 -11.33 -0.07 -2.64
N TYR A 36 -11.05 0.92 -1.82
CA TYR A 36 -9.74 1.54 -1.68
C TYR A 36 -9.31 1.57 -0.22
N ILE A 37 -8.00 1.64 -0.01
CA ILE A 37 -7.42 2.07 1.26
C ILE A 37 -6.86 3.48 1.13
N ALA A 38 -6.90 4.25 2.19
CA ALA A 38 -6.11 5.46 2.37
C ALA A 38 -5.37 5.40 3.72
N ASP A 39 -4.12 5.85 3.71
CA ASP A 39 -3.24 5.93 4.88
C ASP A 39 -2.66 7.35 4.97
N TYR A 40 -2.71 7.96 6.15
CA TYR A 40 -2.32 9.35 6.37
C TYR A 40 -0.90 9.43 6.92
N LYS A 41 -0.03 10.12 6.19
CA LYS A 41 1.39 10.28 6.50
C LYS A 41 1.69 11.70 6.93
N SER A 42 2.21 11.87 8.15
CA SER A 42 2.61 13.18 8.70
C SER A 42 4.11 13.47 8.50
N ASN A 43 4.77 12.70 7.62
CA ASN A 43 6.20 12.79 7.34
C ASN A 43 6.59 14.20 6.88
N TRP A 44 7.74 14.67 7.37
CA TRP A 44 8.35 15.91 6.92
C TRP A 44 9.35 15.60 5.80
N LEU A 45 9.04 16.02 4.57
CA LEU A 45 9.92 15.87 3.41
C LEU A 45 10.64 17.18 3.06
N GLY A 46 10.11 18.31 3.54
CA GLY A 46 10.71 19.63 3.40
C GLY A 46 9.72 20.76 3.70
N PRO A 47 10.14 22.02 3.51
CA PRO A 47 9.37 23.19 3.91
C PRO A 47 8.16 23.53 3.02
N ASP A 48 8.12 23.07 1.77
CA ASP A 48 7.06 23.42 0.81
C ASP A 48 6.59 22.21 -0.01
N ALA A 49 5.50 22.39 -0.76
CA ALA A 49 4.87 21.34 -1.57
C ALA A 49 5.80 20.73 -2.63
N GLY A 50 6.83 21.45 -3.09
CA GLY A 50 7.84 20.92 -4.02
C GLY A 50 8.67 19.79 -3.42
N TYR A 51 8.69 19.65 -2.09
CA TYR A 51 9.33 18.51 -1.43
C TYR A 51 8.47 17.25 -1.37
N TYR A 52 7.21 17.36 -1.79
CA TYR A 52 6.21 16.29 -1.81
C TYR A 52 5.83 15.88 -3.24
N ASP A 53 6.67 16.24 -4.21
CA ASP A 53 6.53 15.87 -5.62
C ASP A 53 6.75 14.37 -5.87
N GLY A 54 6.44 13.92 -7.09
CA GLY A 54 6.44 12.50 -7.42
C GLY A 54 7.76 11.76 -7.14
N GLU A 55 8.92 12.39 -7.38
CA GLU A 55 10.21 11.73 -7.16
C GLU A 55 10.54 11.62 -5.67
N ARG A 56 10.41 12.73 -4.93
CA ARG A 56 10.69 12.75 -3.48
C ARG A 56 9.72 11.89 -2.71
N LEU A 57 8.45 11.88 -3.13
CA LEU A 57 7.42 11.02 -2.56
C LEU A 57 7.76 9.55 -2.78
N LEU A 58 8.18 9.16 -3.99
CA LEU A 58 8.63 7.79 -4.26
C LEU A 58 9.83 7.38 -3.41
N GLN A 59 10.78 8.28 -3.17
CA GLN A 59 11.91 8.02 -2.28
C GLN A 59 11.45 7.84 -0.82
N ALA A 60 10.52 8.66 -0.34
CA ALA A 60 9.94 8.50 0.99
C ALA A 60 9.19 7.16 1.14
N LEU A 61 8.39 6.79 0.13
CA LEU A 61 7.73 5.48 0.10
C LEU A 61 8.71 4.30 0.11
N ALA A 62 9.84 4.45 -0.60
CA ALA A 62 10.88 3.44 -0.65
C ALA A 62 11.59 3.30 0.71
N ALA A 63 12.00 4.43 1.29
CA ALA A 63 12.75 4.48 2.55
C ALA A 63 11.95 3.93 3.74
N GLU A 64 10.66 4.22 3.81
CA GLU A 64 9.77 3.78 4.89
C GLU A 64 9.10 2.42 4.59
N HIS A 65 9.46 1.78 3.48
CA HIS A 65 8.87 0.51 3.01
C HIS A 65 7.32 0.52 2.94
N TYR A 66 6.71 1.68 2.71
CA TYR A 66 5.26 1.84 2.56
C TYR A 66 4.69 1.02 1.42
N TYR A 67 5.53 0.61 0.46
CA TYR A 67 5.13 -0.33 -0.58
C TYR A 67 4.81 -1.73 -0.06
N LEU A 68 5.50 -2.22 0.97
CA LEU A 68 5.13 -3.48 1.61
C LEU A 68 3.82 -3.30 2.38
N GLN A 69 3.70 -2.17 3.10
CA GLN A 69 2.52 -1.85 3.90
C GLN A 69 1.25 -1.88 3.05
N TYR A 70 1.21 -1.15 1.92
CA TYR A 70 0.01 -1.16 1.09
C TYR A 70 -0.25 -2.51 0.41
N LEU A 71 0.79 -3.28 0.07
CA LEU A 71 0.60 -4.61 -0.53
C LEU A 71 -0.07 -5.57 0.46
N ILE A 72 0.43 -5.58 1.70
CA ILE A 72 -0.14 -6.35 2.80
C ILE A 72 -1.58 -5.93 3.06
N TYR A 73 -1.85 -4.62 3.13
CA TYR A 73 -3.20 -4.10 3.40
C TYR A 73 -4.17 -4.42 2.27
N LEU A 74 -3.74 -4.35 1.01
CA LEU A 74 -4.58 -4.72 -0.12
C LEU A 74 -4.92 -6.21 -0.14
N VAL A 75 -3.98 -7.10 0.19
CA VAL A 75 -4.28 -8.53 0.34
C VAL A 75 -5.25 -8.76 1.49
N ALA A 76 -5.02 -8.12 2.65
CA ALA A 76 -5.92 -8.23 3.79
C ALA A 76 -7.34 -7.73 3.46
N LEU A 77 -7.46 -6.59 2.79
CA LEU A 77 -8.74 -6.03 2.35
C LEU A 77 -9.42 -6.97 1.35
N ARG A 78 -8.70 -7.48 0.35
CA ARG A 78 -9.24 -8.43 -0.63
C ARG A 78 -9.81 -9.68 0.03
N ARG A 79 -9.07 -10.29 0.97
CA ARG A 79 -9.54 -11.42 1.77
C ARG A 79 -10.79 -11.07 2.57
N PHE A 80 -10.79 -9.92 3.23
CA PHE A 80 -11.92 -9.45 4.02
C PHE A 80 -13.17 -9.24 3.16
N LEU A 81 -13.05 -8.60 2.00
CA LEU A 81 -14.17 -8.34 1.10
C LEU A 81 -14.73 -9.64 0.52
N ARG A 82 -13.89 -10.58 0.07
CA ARG A 82 -14.33 -11.93 -0.38
C ARG A 82 -15.12 -12.68 0.69
N GLN A 83 -14.78 -12.50 1.96
CA GLN A 83 -15.49 -13.13 3.08
C GLN A 83 -16.80 -12.44 3.43
N ARG A 84 -16.91 -11.12 3.21
CA ARG A 84 -18.04 -10.30 3.67
C ARG A 84 -19.09 -10.04 2.59
N LEU A 85 -18.69 -10.03 1.33
CA LEU A 85 -19.52 -9.65 0.19
C LEU A 85 -19.58 -10.83 -0.77
N ALA A 86 -20.76 -11.43 -0.91
CA ALA A 86 -20.96 -12.64 -1.72
C ALA A 86 -20.59 -12.43 -3.20
N ASP A 87 -20.82 -11.23 -3.73
CA ASP A 87 -20.62 -10.90 -5.15
C ASP A 87 -19.36 -10.05 -5.39
N PHE A 88 -18.43 -9.99 -4.42
CA PHE A 88 -17.18 -9.25 -4.62
C PHE A 88 -16.29 -9.94 -5.66
N ARG A 89 -15.86 -9.17 -6.66
CA ARG A 89 -14.90 -9.59 -7.67
C ARG A 89 -13.60 -8.80 -7.49
N ASP A 90 -12.45 -9.44 -7.71
CA ASP A 90 -11.15 -8.82 -7.42
C ASP A 90 -10.91 -7.53 -8.22
N GLU A 91 -11.53 -7.36 -9.39
CA GLU A 91 -11.44 -6.12 -10.18
C GLU A 91 -12.06 -4.90 -9.46
N GLN A 92 -12.90 -5.15 -8.44
CA GLN A 92 -13.45 -4.14 -7.54
C GLN A 92 -12.44 -3.69 -6.48
N LEU A 93 -11.25 -4.29 -6.39
CA LEU A 93 -10.16 -3.71 -5.62
C LEU A 93 -9.56 -2.53 -6.40
N GLY A 94 -9.75 -1.33 -5.83
CA GLY A 94 -9.43 -0.05 -6.45
C GLY A 94 -7.97 0.37 -6.27
N GLY A 95 -7.34 0.02 -5.14
CA GLY A 95 -5.94 0.32 -4.86
C GLY A 95 -5.75 1.06 -3.54
N ALA A 96 -4.61 1.73 -3.41
CA ALA A 96 -4.15 2.36 -2.18
C ALA A 96 -3.73 3.80 -2.41
N PHE A 97 -4.19 4.69 -1.54
CA PHE A 97 -3.76 6.07 -1.43
C PHE A 97 -2.87 6.27 -0.20
N TYR A 98 -1.74 6.93 -0.39
CA TYR A 98 -0.85 7.36 0.70
C TYR A 98 -0.82 8.89 0.65
N LEU A 99 -1.35 9.49 1.72
CA LEU A 99 -1.67 10.91 1.78
C LEU A 99 -0.66 11.62 2.70
N PHE A 100 0.37 12.20 2.10
CA PHE A 100 1.37 12.98 2.83
C PHE A 100 0.82 14.38 3.13
N LEU A 101 0.19 14.49 4.29
CA LEU A 101 -0.66 15.62 4.68
C LEU A 101 0.00 16.99 4.55
N ARG A 102 1.31 17.07 4.78
CA ARG A 102 2.07 18.34 4.77
C ARG A 102 2.32 18.89 3.35
N GLY A 103 2.16 18.08 2.32
CA GLY A 103 2.26 18.50 0.92
C GLY A 103 0.91 18.84 0.28
N MET A 104 -0.20 18.46 0.93
CA MET A 104 -1.55 18.63 0.39
C MET A 104 -2.08 20.06 0.62
N PRO A 105 -2.94 20.58 -0.28
CA PRO A 105 -3.53 19.90 -1.44
C PRO A 105 -2.68 19.94 -2.73
N GLU A 106 -1.58 20.69 -2.77
CA GLU A 106 -0.82 20.93 -4.00
C GLU A 106 -0.01 19.71 -4.46
N ALA A 107 0.40 18.84 -3.53
CA ALA A 107 1.22 17.66 -3.75
C ALA A 107 0.96 16.58 -2.67
N GLY A 108 1.81 15.55 -2.60
CA GLY A 108 1.80 14.57 -1.48
C GLY A 108 0.81 13.42 -1.59
N VAL A 109 0.07 13.30 -2.68
CA VAL A 109 -0.82 12.14 -2.93
C VAL A 109 -0.08 11.11 -3.76
N TYR A 110 0.18 9.94 -3.18
CA TYR A 110 0.64 8.77 -3.91
C TYR A 110 -0.51 7.77 -4.09
N PHE A 111 -0.67 7.26 -5.30
CA PHE A 111 -1.64 6.21 -5.62
C PHE A 111 -0.93 4.99 -6.20
N ALA A 112 -1.31 3.81 -5.71
CA ALA A 112 -0.89 2.54 -6.28
C ALA A 112 -2.08 1.60 -6.49
N ARG A 113 -2.16 1.05 -7.70
CA ARG A 113 -2.95 -0.14 -8.00
C ARG A 113 -2.02 -1.26 -8.47
N PRO A 114 -1.58 -2.15 -7.56
CA PRO A 114 -0.75 -3.30 -7.93
C PRO A 114 -1.46 -4.20 -8.95
N ALA A 115 -0.68 -4.93 -9.75
CA ALA A 115 -1.23 -5.95 -10.63
C ALA A 115 -1.81 -7.11 -9.81
N GLU A 116 -2.93 -7.68 -10.25
CA GLU A 116 -3.57 -8.82 -9.58
C GLU A 116 -2.59 -9.98 -9.38
N ALA A 117 -1.75 -10.28 -10.38
CA ALA A 117 -0.74 -11.34 -10.28
C ALA A 117 0.25 -11.14 -9.11
N LEU A 118 0.57 -9.89 -8.75
CA LEU A 118 1.41 -9.59 -7.59
C LEU A 118 0.65 -9.83 -6.28
N LEU A 119 -0.61 -9.40 -6.22
CA LEU A 119 -1.46 -9.65 -5.05
C LEU A 119 -1.70 -11.14 -4.85
N ASP A 120 -1.95 -11.90 -5.92
CA ASP A 120 -2.12 -13.36 -5.89
C ASP A 120 -0.86 -14.11 -5.49
N ALA A 121 0.31 -13.64 -5.90
CA ALA A 121 1.58 -14.20 -5.45
C ALA A 121 1.76 -13.96 -3.95
N LEU A 122 1.49 -12.75 -3.47
CA LEU A 122 1.61 -12.40 -2.05
C LEU A 122 0.58 -13.13 -1.18
N ASP A 123 -0.64 -13.27 -1.67
CA ASP A 123 -1.73 -14.01 -1.02
C ASP A 123 -1.32 -15.47 -0.75
N ARG A 124 -0.77 -16.15 -1.76
CA ARG A 124 -0.25 -17.52 -1.63
C ARG A 124 0.90 -17.63 -0.65
N LEU A 125 1.84 -16.69 -0.65
CA LEU A 125 2.95 -16.67 0.32
C LEU A 125 2.45 -16.59 1.76
N PHE A 126 1.34 -15.91 2.03
CA PHE A 126 0.74 -15.86 3.36
C PHE A 126 -0.06 -17.12 3.73
N GLU A 127 -0.43 -17.96 2.77
CA GLU A 127 -1.07 -19.27 3.02
C GLU A 127 -0.03 -20.36 3.29
N GLU A 128 1.10 -20.34 2.58
CA GLU A 128 2.19 -21.32 2.68
C GLU A 128 3.00 -21.20 3.98
N GLY A 129 2.87 -20.09 4.71
CA GLY A 129 3.57 -19.83 5.98
C GLY A 129 3.05 -20.58 7.21
N GLN A 130 2.32 -21.69 7.03
CA GLN A 130 1.88 -22.58 8.13
C GLN A 130 2.98 -23.56 8.57
#